data_AF-A0A183H4V9-F1
#
_entry.id   AF-A0A183H4V9-F1
#
_cell.length_a   1.000
_cell.length_b   1.000
_cell.length_c   1.000
_cell.angle_alpha   90.00
_cell.angle_beta   90.00
_cell.angle_gamma   90.00
#
_symmetry.space_group_name_H-M   'P 1'
#
loop_
_entity.id
_entity.type
_entity.pdbx_description
1 polymer ?
#
loop_
_entity_poly.entity_id
_entity_poly.type
_entity_poly.pdbx_seq_one_letter_code
_entity_poly.pdbx_strand_id
1 'polypeptide(L)'
;MLDGDVHLTIPEALQFLVETAIVGKYSIIAPLLTLHGKLFSNFWGALDSNGYYSRSEDYIKIVDGKRVGIWNVPYISKAILINKDKINMLENSYTYNVMVDADMSFCEYARAMGYFMHIDNQRYYGFLVDAEDFVNSDERLHPEMYEIFNNRHLWEQRYIHPKYYETLNSRDIPQPCPDVYDYPLISENFAKELIEEMEHYGHWSSGKNEDDRLASGYENVPTVDIHMYQINFEKEWLYFLDEYVRPMQEKLFVGYYQKPVEAKMIFVVRYKRNEQSSLRAHHDASTYTVDISLNKRGRDYEGGGVHYVRYNCTIPADQIGYAAMFPGRLTHLHEGLPVTSGTRYIAVSFLNP
;
A
#
# COMPACT_ATOMS: atom_id res chain seq x y z
N MET A 1 -2.31 -21.70 17.50
CA MET A 1 -1.30 -21.46 16.45
C MET A 1 -1.81 -20.35 15.56
N LEU A 2 -0.92 -19.42 15.18
CA LEU A 2 -1.26 -18.27 14.35
C LEU A 2 -0.04 -17.96 13.48
N ASP A 3 -0.21 -18.05 12.16
CA ASP A 3 0.82 -17.78 11.18
C ASP A 3 0.99 -16.26 10.97
N GLY A 4 2.15 -15.86 10.43
CA GLY A 4 2.50 -14.44 10.24
C GLY A 4 1.69 -13.73 9.14
N ASP A 5 1.02 -14.49 8.27
CA ASP A 5 0.16 -14.00 7.19
C ASP A 5 -1.32 -13.90 7.62
N VAL A 6 -1.63 -14.07 8.90
CA VAL A 6 -2.98 -13.91 9.44
C VAL A 6 -3.15 -12.50 10.02
N HIS A 7 -4.15 -11.78 9.50
CA HIS A 7 -4.56 -10.49 10.05
C HIS A 7 -5.93 -10.59 10.73
N LEU A 8 -5.93 -10.67 12.06
CA LEU A 8 -7.16 -10.64 12.86
C LEU A 8 -7.60 -9.18 13.09
N THR A 9 -8.83 -8.88 12.68
CA THR A 9 -9.39 -7.51 12.77
C THR A 9 -10.12 -7.26 14.09
N ILE A 10 -10.48 -8.32 14.82
CA ILE A 10 -11.16 -8.24 16.11
C ILE A 10 -10.20 -8.62 17.25
N PRO A 11 -9.97 -7.73 18.24
CA PRO A 11 -9.13 -8.03 19.39
C PRO A 11 -9.61 -9.24 20.21
N GLU A 12 -10.92 -9.49 20.23
CA GLU A 12 -11.57 -10.58 20.97
C GLU A 12 -11.60 -11.92 20.20
N ALA A 13 -10.92 -12.02 19.03
CA ALA A 13 -10.95 -13.20 18.17
C ALA A 13 -10.73 -14.52 18.93
N LEU A 14 -9.70 -14.56 19.76
CA LEU A 14 -9.36 -15.74 20.56
C LEU A 14 -10.45 -16.06 21.58
N GLN A 15 -10.98 -15.05 22.27
CA GLN A 15 -12.03 -15.24 23.27
C GLN A 15 -13.28 -15.85 22.61
N PHE A 16 -13.73 -15.28 21.50
CA PHE A 16 -14.89 -15.79 20.79
C PHE A 16 -14.68 -17.22 20.29
N LEU A 17 -13.50 -17.53 19.75
CA LEU A 17 -13.20 -18.88 19.27
C LEU A 17 -13.13 -19.90 20.41
N VAL A 18 -12.61 -19.51 21.58
CA VAL A 18 -12.61 -20.35 22.79
C VAL A 18 -14.03 -20.58 23.31
N GLU A 19 -14.86 -19.54 23.37
CA GLU A 19 -16.28 -19.66 23.75
C GLU A 19 -17.02 -20.62 22.80
N THR A 20 -16.85 -20.45 21.49
CA THR A 20 -17.40 -21.36 20.48
C THR A 20 -16.91 -22.80 20.70
N ALA A 21 -15.61 -22.99 20.93
CA ALA A 21 -14.99 -24.30 21.14
C ALA A 21 -15.55 -25.02 22.38
N ILE A 22 -15.71 -24.29 23.50
CA ILE A 22 -16.21 -24.86 24.76
C ILE A 22 -17.68 -25.25 24.62
N VAL A 23 -18.52 -24.35 24.10
CA VAL A 23 -19.97 -24.59 23.97
C VAL A 23 -20.25 -25.76 23.02
N GLY A 24 -19.58 -25.77 21.87
CA GLY A 24 -19.74 -26.84 20.88
C GLY A 24 -18.90 -28.09 21.12
N LYS A 25 -18.06 -28.10 22.16
CA LYS A 25 -17.11 -29.18 22.49
C LYS A 25 -16.16 -29.51 21.32
N TYR A 26 -15.75 -28.50 20.56
CA TYR A 26 -14.81 -28.65 19.45
C TYR A 26 -13.38 -28.75 19.98
N SER A 27 -12.68 -29.80 19.56
CA SER A 27 -11.30 -30.06 20.00
C SER A 27 -10.24 -29.39 19.12
N ILE A 28 -10.55 -29.22 17.83
CA ILE A 28 -9.71 -28.54 16.84
C ILE A 28 -10.65 -27.63 16.03
N ILE A 29 -10.39 -26.32 16.06
CA ILE A 29 -11.24 -25.32 15.42
C ILE A 29 -10.38 -24.16 14.89
N ALA A 30 -10.75 -23.62 13.74
CA ALA A 30 -10.12 -22.47 13.11
C ALA A 30 -11.20 -21.41 12.78
N PRO A 31 -10.87 -20.11 12.85
CA PRO A 31 -11.73 -19.09 12.25
C PRO A 31 -11.57 -19.11 10.72
N LEU A 32 -12.65 -18.85 9.99
CA LEU A 32 -12.58 -18.65 8.54
C LEU A 32 -11.83 -17.36 8.22
N LEU A 33 -10.76 -17.50 7.43
CA LEU A 33 -9.95 -16.41 6.92
C LEU A 33 -9.76 -16.59 5.41
N THR A 34 -9.91 -15.50 4.67
CA THR A 34 -9.83 -15.50 3.20
C THR A 34 -8.81 -14.45 2.75
N LEU A 35 -8.16 -14.68 1.60
CA LEU A 35 -7.48 -13.59 0.91
C LEU A 35 -8.51 -12.54 0.48
N HIS A 36 -8.20 -11.26 0.66
CA HIS A 36 -9.14 -10.18 0.37
C HIS A 36 -9.56 -10.20 -1.11
N GLY A 37 -10.88 -10.22 -1.37
CA GLY A 37 -11.44 -10.24 -2.73
C GLY A 37 -11.19 -11.53 -3.54
N LYS A 38 -10.61 -12.56 -2.93
CA LYS A 38 -10.32 -13.86 -3.55
C LYS A 38 -11.08 -14.99 -2.84
N LEU A 39 -11.21 -16.13 -3.51
CA LEU A 39 -11.83 -17.32 -2.92
C LEU A 39 -10.88 -18.15 -2.06
N PHE A 40 -9.57 -17.93 -2.16
CA PHE A 40 -8.59 -18.68 -1.38
C PHE A 40 -8.80 -18.44 0.13
N SER A 41 -8.81 -19.52 0.90
CA SER A 41 -9.10 -19.50 2.33
C SER A 41 -8.23 -20.51 3.08
N ASN A 42 -8.16 -20.37 4.40
CA ASN A 42 -7.42 -21.26 5.31
C ASN A 42 -8.10 -22.62 5.59
N PHE A 43 -8.94 -23.11 4.67
CA PHE A 43 -9.60 -24.41 4.80
C PHE A 43 -9.92 -25.01 3.42
N TRP A 44 -10.01 -26.34 3.33
CA TRP A 44 -10.54 -27.03 2.15
C TRP A 44 -11.83 -27.75 2.50
N GLY A 45 -12.82 -27.67 1.60
CA GLY A 45 -14.11 -28.35 1.80
C GLY A 45 -14.11 -29.82 1.39
N ALA A 46 -13.20 -30.24 0.50
CA ALA A 46 -13.08 -31.60 0.01
C ALA A 46 -11.63 -31.94 -0.35
N LEU A 47 -11.35 -33.24 -0.50
CA LEU A 47 -10.09 -33.77 -1.02
C LEU A 47 -10.35 -34.55 -2.30
N ASP A 48 -9.36 -34.61 -3.19
CA ASP A 48 -9.35 -35.57 -4.30
C ASP A 48 -8.93 -36.99 -3.82
N SER A 49 -8.83 -37.94 -4.74
CA SER A 49 -8.43 -39.31 -4.42
C SER A 49 -6.99 -39.44 -3.91
N ASN A 50 -6.15 -38.43 -4.13
CA ASN A 50 -4.75 -38.39 -3.71
C ASN A 50 -4.56 -37.61 -2.40
N GLY A 51 -5.63 -37.09 -1.80
CA GLY A 51 -5.59 -36.32 -0.56
C GLY A 51 -5.26 -34.83 -0.77
N TYR A 52 -5.25 -34.33 -2.00
CA TYR A 52 -5.01 -32.93 -2.34
C TYR A 52 -6.29 -32.13 -2.43
N TYR A 53 -6.17 -30.81 -2.57
CA TYR A 53 -7.29 -29.88 -2.68
C TYR A 53 -8.33 -30.31 -3.71
N SER A 54 -9.58 -30.37 -3.27
CA SER A 54 -10.75 -30.41 -4.14
C SER A 54 -11.81 -29.44 -3.61
N ARG A 55 -12.54 -28.79 -4.52
CA ARG A 55 -13.59 -27.84 -4.14
C ARG A 55 -14.87 -28.59 -3.78
N SER A 56 -15.38 -28.41 -2.56
CA SER A 56 -16.71 -28.91 -2.18
C SER A 56 -17.83 -28.08 -2.84
N GLU A 57 -19.01 -28.68 -2.96
CA GLU A 57 -20.20 -28.03 -3.55
C GLU A 57 -20.62 -26.75 -2.79
N ASP A 58 -20.38 -26.72 -1.47
CA ASP A 58 -20.76 -25.63 -0.58
C ASP A 58 -19.63 -24.64 -0.26
N TYR A 59 -18.41 -24.90 -0.73
CA TYR A 59 -17.21 -24.08 -0.43
C TYR A 59 -17.44 -22.58 -0.63
N ILE A 60 -17.91 -22.18 -1.82
CA ILE A 60 -18.15 -20.76 -2.16
C ILE A 60 -19.24 -20.17 -1.26
N LYS A 61 -20.27 -20.95 -0.90
CA LYS A 61 -21.35 -20.46 -0.03
C LYS A 61 -20.85 -20.24 1.40
N ILE A 62 -19.91 -21.05 1.88
CA ILE A 62 -19.27 -20.88 3.19
C ILE A 62 -18.34 -19.66 3.16
N VAL A 63 -17.47 -19.56 2.14
CA VAL A 63 -16.52 -18.44 1.97
C VAL A 63 -17.24 -17.10 1.85
N ASP A 64 -18.31 -17.01 1.04
CA ASP A 64 -19.09 -15.79 0.84
C ASP A 64 -20.03 -15.45 2.02
N GLY A 65 -20.07 -16.27 3.09
CA GLY A 65 -21.01 -16.09 4.20
C GLY A 65 -22.48 -16.31 3.84
N LYS A 66 -22.79 -16.93 2.69
CA LYS A 66 -24.16 -17.34 2.31
C LYS A 66 -24.65 -18.55 3.11
N ARG A 67 -23.73 -19.35 3.64
CA ARG A 67 -23.96 -20.42 4.60
C ARG A 67 -23.06 -20.18 5.80
N VAL A 68 -23.66 -19.91 6.95
CA VAL A 68 -22.98 -19.53 8.18
C VAL A 68 -23.15 -20.63 9.22
N GLY A 69 -22.07 -21.00 9.91
CA GLY A 69 -22.06 -22.07 10.89
C GLY A 69 -20.65 -22.51 11.28
N ILE A 70 -20.57 -23.72 11.82
CA ILE A 70 -19.32 -24.39 12.17
C ILE A 70 -19.30 -25.68 11.36
N TRP A 71 -18.27 -25.85 10.55
CA TRP A 71 -18.24 -26.89 9.53
C TRP A 71 -17.11 -27.85 9.81
N ASN A 72 -17.42 -29.15 9.88
CA ASN A 72 -16.39 -30.18 9.92
C ASN A 72 -15.78 -30.31 8.52
N VAL A 73 -14.47 -30.08 8.40
CA VAL A 73 -13.75 -29.96 7.13
C VAL A 73 -12.49 -30.81 7.13
N PRO A 74 -12.05 -31.33 5.97
CA PRO A 74 -10.88 -32.21 5.90
C PRO A 74 -9.53 -31.50 6.09
N TYR A 75 -9.47 -30.18 5.95
CA TYR A 75 -8.22 -29.42 6.04
C TYR A 75 -8.48 -28.02 6.60
N ILE A 76 -7.62 -27.58 7.52
CA ILE A 76 -7.53 -26.23 8.07
C ILE A 76 -6.06 -25.83 8.21
N SER A 77 -5.75 -24.54 8.10
CA SER A 77 -4.38 -24.02 8.28
C SER A 77 -4.41 -22.58 8.83
N LYS A 78 -3.23 -21.97 8.96
CA LYS A 78 -2.98 -20.55 9.30
C LYS A 78 -3.35 -20.10 10.71
N ALA A 79 -4.57 -20.36 11.17
CA ALA A 79 -5.05 -19.97 12.49
C ALA A 79 -5.83 -21.13 13.10
N ILE A 80 -5.25 -21.80 14.10
CA ILE A 80 -5.84 -23.01 14.69
C ILE A 80 -5.84 -22.92 16.21
N LEU A 81 -7.02 -23.12 16.80
CA LEU A 81 -7.20 -23.35 18.23
C LEU A 81 -7.34 -24.86 18.48
N ILE A 82 -6.47 -25.37 19.35
CA ILE A 82 -6.42 -26.78 19.72
C ILE A 82 -6.68 -26.87 21.22
N ASN A 83 -7.63 -27.72 21.61
CA ASN A 83 -7.87 -28.04 23.01
C ASN A 83 -6.62 -28.70 23.61
N LYS A 84 -6.18 -28.22 24.78
CA LYS A 84 -4.99 -28.73 25.47
C LYS A 84 -4.97 -30.25 25.65
N ASP A 85 -6.13 -30.88 25.82
CA ASP A 85 -6.24 -32.32 26.06
C ASP A 85 -5.91 -33.15 24.81
N LYS A 86 -5.87 -32.50 23.63
CA LYS A 86 -5.45 -33.11 22.35
C LYS A 86 -3.97 -32.90 22.02
N ILE A 87 -3.26 -31.99 22.70
CA ILE A 87 -1.89 -31.62 22.32
C ILE A 87 -0.95 -32.84 22.30
N ASN A 88 -0.95 -33.65 23.37
CA ASN A 88 -0.11 -34.85 23.43
C ASN A 88 -0.48 -35.89 22.36
N MET A 89 -1.75 -35.94 21.96
CA MET A 89 -2.21 -36.84 20.90
C MET A 89 -1.78 -36.35 19.51
N LEU A 90 -1.39 -35.08 19.38
CA LEU A 90 -1.01 -34.44 18.12
C LEU A 90 0.51 -34.21 18.02
N GLU A 91 1.31 -34.73 18.93
CA GLU A 91 2.75 -34.46 19.03
C GLU A 91 3.51 -34.71 17.71
N ASN A 92 3.18 -35.79 16.99
CA ASN A 92 3.83 -36.16 15.73
C ASN A 92 2.98 -35.82 14.49
N SER A 93 1.95 -35.00 14.63
CA SER A 93 0.98 -34.74 13.56
C SER A 93 1.61 -34.02 12.35
N TYR A 94 2.47 -33.04 12.57
CA TYR A 94 3.14 -32.28 11.50
C TYR A 94 4.19 -33.09 10.71
N THR A 95 4.62 -34.24 11.21
CA THR A 95 5.62 -35.11 10.57
C THR A 95 5.08 -36.51 10.25
N TYR A 96 3.76 -36.71 10.37
CA TYR A 96 3.10 -37.98 10.08
C TYR A 96 3.33 -38.44 8.63
N ASN A 97 3.22 -37.51 7.68
CA ASN A 97 3.52 -37.74 6.27
C ASN A 97 4.53 -36.68 5.79
N VAL A 98 5.81 -37.07 5.75
CA VAL A 98 6.91 -36.19 5.32
C VAL A 98 6.97 -35.97 3.81
N MET A 99 6.09 -36.61 3.03
CA MET A 99 6.03 -36.46 1.57
C MET A 99 5.12 -35.30 1.13
N VAL A 100 4.37 -34.71 2.06
CA VAL A 100 3.50 -33.55 1.85
C VAL A 100 3.95 -32.39 2.74
N ASP A 101 3.38 -31.19 2.57
CA ASP A 101 3.68 -30.08 3.47
C ASP A 101 3.19 -30.36 4.90
N ALA A 102 3.74 -29.60 5.85
CA ALA A 102 3.52 -29.81 7.28
C ALA A 102 2.03 -29.66 7.68
N ASP A 103 1.29 -28.73 7.07
CA ASP A 103 -0.13 -28.51 7.36
C ASP A 103 -1.00 -29.64 6.79
N MET A 104 -0.67 -30.12 5.59
CA MET A 104 -1.30 -31.32 5.02
C MET A 104 -1.05 -32.55 5.90
N SER A 105 0.19 -32.75 6.36
CA SER A 105 0.59 -33.83 7.27
C SER A 105 -0.20 -33.78 8.58
N PHE A 106 -0.33 -32.60 9.19
CA PHE A 106 -1.15 -32.37 10.38
C PHE A 106 -2.62 -32.76 10.15
N CYS A 107 -3.22 -32.26 9.07
CA CYS A 107 -4.61 -32.53 8.76
C CYS A 107 -4.84 -34.02 8.42
N GLU A 108 -3.92 -34.65 7.72
CA GLU A 108 -3.96 -36.08 7.41
C GLU A 108 -3.92 -36.93 8.68
N TYR A 109 -3.01 -36.61 9.61
CA TYR A 109 -2.95 -37.26 10.91
C TYR A 109 -4.26 -37.12 11.69
N ALA A 110 -4.83 -35.91 11.75
CA ALA A 110 -6.08 -35.66 12.45
C ALA A 110 -7.23 -36.52 11.88
N ARG A 111 -7.34 -36.60 10.55
CA ARG A 111 -8.33 -37.48 9.88
C ARG A 111 -8.08 -38.95 10.17
N ALA A 112 -6.83 -39.42 10.11
CA ALA A 112 -6.46 -40.82 10.37
C ALA A 112 -6.80 -41.27 11.80
N MET A 113 -6.70 -40.35 12.78
CA MET A 113 -7.06 -40.60 14.18
C MET A 113 -8.53 -40.33 14.50
N GLY A 114 -9.34 -39.95 13.52
CA GLY A 114 -10.76 -39.64 13.70
C GLY A 114 -11.02 -38.32 14.45
N TYR A 115 -10.06 -37.40 14.45
CA TYR A 115 -10.21 -36.07 15.04
C TYR A 115 -10.81 -35.12 14.01
N PHE A 116 -12.03 -34.64 14.29
CA PHE A 116 -12.69 -33.63 13.46
C PHE A 116 -12.01 -32.26 13.60
N MET A 117 -11.86 -31.60 12.47
CA MET A 117 -11.34 -30.25 12.34
C MET A 117 -12.48 -29.35 11.90
N HIS A 118 -12.64 -28.21 12.58
CA HIS A 118 -13.79 -27.34 12.35
C HIS A 118 -13.36 -25.96 11.85
N ILE A 119 -14.12 -25.40 10.91
CA ILE A 119 -13.98 -24.00 10.49
C ILE A 119 -15.21 -23.21 10.96
N ASP A 120 -14.99 -22.09 11.64
CA ASP A 120 -16.01 -21.18 12.16
C ASP A 120 -16.11 -19.95 11.26
N ASN A 121 -17.26 -19.79 10.58
CA ASN A 121 -17.57 -18.58 9.81
C ASN A 121 -18.77 -17.80 10.37
N GLN A 122 -19.10 -17.99 11.65
CA GLN A 122 -20.19 -17.28 12.33
C GLN A 122 -19.91 -15.79 12.52
N ARG A 123 -18.63 -15.39 12.42
CA ARG A 123 -18.17 -14.00 12.53
C ARG A 123 -17.11 -13.73 11.48
N TYR A 124 -16.93 -12.46 11.15
CA TYR A 124 -15.77 -12.01 10.41
C TYR A 124 -14.61 -11.79 11.39
N TYR A 125 -13.65 -12.72 11.40
CA TYR A 125 -12.48 -12.66 12.28
C TYR A 125 -11.36 -11.79 11.70
N GLY A 126 -11.24 -11.76 10.38
CA GLY A 126 -10.16 -11.09 9.67
C GLY A 126 -9.91 -11.70 8.30
N PHE A 127 -8.69 -11.59 7.83
CA PHE A 127 -8.30 -12.01 6.48
C PHE A 127 -6.86 -12.54 6.45
N LEU A 128 -6.50 -13.15 5.32
CA LEU A 128 -5.14 -13.56 5.01
C LEU A 128 -4.42 -12.43 4.26
N VAL A 129 -3.16 -12.20 4.61
CA VAL A 129 -2.24 -11.32 3.90
C VAL A 129 -1.64 -12.11 2.73
N ASP A 130 -1.62 -11.52 1.55
CA ASP A 130 -1.03 -12.14 0.37
C ASP A 130 0.50 -11.97 0.41
N ALA A 131 1.22 -13.05 0.68
CA ALA A 131 2.68 -13.04 0.83
C ALA A 131 3.40 -13.88 -0.23
N GLU A 132 2.69 -14.36 -1.27
CA GLU A 132 3.24 -15.33 -2.23
C GLU A 132 4.44 -14.76 -3.01
N ASP A 133 4.32 -13.53 -3.48
CA ASP A 133 5.37 -12.82 -4.24
C ASP A 133 6.03 -11.68 -3.44
N PHE A 134 5.96 -11.73 -2.10
CA PHE A 134 6.52 -10.67 -1.26
C PHE A 134 8.05 -10.68 -1.32
N VAL A 135 8.61 -9.59 -1.87
CA VAL A 135 10.08 -9.46 -2.00
C VAL A 135 10.65 -8.77 -0.77
N ASN A 136 11.22 -9.58 0.13
CA ASN A 136 11.99 -9.10 1.28
C ASN A 136 13.49 -9.21 0.98
N SER A 137 14.08 -8.14 0.44
CA SER A 137 15.51 -8.06 0.12
C SER A 137 16.12 -6.77 0.63
N ASP A 138 17.44 -6.76 0.84
CA ASP A 138 18.18 -5.56 1.26
C ASP A 138 18.12 -4.41 0.21
N GLU A 139 17.62 -4.69 -0.99
CA GLU A 139 17.38 -3.69 -2.05
C GLU A 139 16.15 -2.81 -1.78
N ARG A 140 15.19 -3.28 -0.95
CA ARG A 140 13.99 -2.54 -0.57
C ARG A 140 13.99 -2.35 0.94
N LEU A 141 14.26 -1.13 1.40
CA LEU A 141 14.29 -0.83 2.83
C LEU A 141 12.89 -0.93 3.47
N HIS A 142 11.85 -0.66 2.68
CA HIS A 142 10.43 -0.68 3.05
C HIS A 142 9.61 -1.48 2.02
N PRO A 143 9.72 -2.83 2.04
CA PRO A 143 9.04 -3.69 1.06
C PRO A 143 7.53 -3.46 0.98
N GLU A 144 6.87 -3.10 2.09
CA GLU A 144 5.42 -2.88 2.12
C GLU A 144 4.96 -1.72 1.25
N MET A 145 5.84 -0.75 0.92
CA MET A 145 5.52 0.31 -0.04
C MET A 145 5.14 -0.27 -1.41
N TYR A 146 5.69 -1.42 -1.78
CA TYR A 146 5.49 -2.07 -3.07
C TYR A 146 4.23 -2.94 -3.14
N GLU A 147 3.51 -3.09 -2.02
CA GLU A 147 2.40 -4.04 -1.88
C GLU A 147 1.02 -3.49 -2.27
N ILE A 148 0.98 -2.38 -3.03
CA ILE A 148 -0.26 -1.72 -3.45
C ILE A 148 -1.17 -2.63 -4.28
N PHE A 149 -0.61 -3.62 -4.98
CA PHE A 149 -1.36 -4.55 -5.83
C PHE A 149 -1.92 -5.76 -5.08
N ASN A 150 -1.11 -6.36 -4.21
CA ASN A 150 -1.44 -7.62 -3.54
C ASN A 150 -2.23 -7.38 -2.25
N ASN A 151 -1.86 -6.36 -1.48
CA ASN A 151 -2.39 -6.08 -0.15
C ASN A 151 -2.96 -4.66 -0.05
N ARG A 152 -3.64 -4.20 -1.11
CA ARG A 152 -4.14 -2.82 -1.28
C ARG A 152 -4.83 -2.26 -0.04
N HIS A 153 -5.69 -3.03 0.62
CA HIS A 153 -6.45 -2.57 1.79
C HIS A 153 -5.55 -2.27 3.00
N LEU A 154 -4.50 -3.05 3.24
CA LEU A 154 -3.47 -2.75 4.26
C LEU A 154 -2.60 -1.58 3.83
N TRP A 155 -2.22 -1.58 2.55
CA TRP A 155 -1.43 -0.51 1.94
C TRP A 155 -2.13 0.85 2.10
N GLU A 156 -3.42 0.93 1.80
CA GLU A 156 -4.24 2.14 1.96
C GLU A 156 -4.27 2.63 3.41
N GLN A 157 -4.48 1.74 4.37
CA GLN A 157 -4.51 2.08 5.79
C GLN A 157 -3.16 2.64 6.28
N ARG A 158 -2.04 2.16 5.72
CA ARG A 158 -0.69 2.59 6.08
C ARG A 158 -0.27 3.87 5.37
N TYR A 159 -0.61 4.02 4.09
CA TYR A 159 0.04 4.97 3.19
C TYR A 159 -0.85 6.07 2.62
N ILE A 160 -2.18 5.92 2.63
CA ILE A 160 -3.08 7.03 2.26
C ILE A 160 -3.34 7.93 3.46
N HIS A 161 -3.38 9.24 3.23
CA HIS A 161 -3.64 10.19 4.30
C HIS A 161 -5.02 9.92 4.93
N PRO A 162 -5.17 9.87 6.28
CA PRO A 162 -6.44 9.53 6.93
C PRO A 162 -7.63 10.42 6.53
N LYS A 163 -7.36 11.69 6.19
CA LYS A 163 -8.34 12.68 5.71
C LYS A 163 -8.58 12.66 4.19
N TYR A 164 -7.90 11.82 3.42
CA TYR A 164 -8.02 11.81 1.96
C TYR A 164 -9.46 11.55 1.51
N TYR A 165 -10.07 10.46 1.97
CA TYR A 165 -11.45 10.11 1.56
C TYR A 165 -12.50 11.10 2.08
N GLU A 166 -12.31 11.67 3.28
CA GLU A 166 -13.15 12.77 3.78
C GLU A 166 -13.06 13.98 2.84
N THR A 167 -11.85 14.34 2.44
CA THR A 167 -11.58 15.47 1.55
C THR A 167 -12.12 15.21 0.14
N LEU A 168 -11.92 14.02 -0.42
CA LEU A 168 -12.45 13.64 -1.73
C LEU A 168 -13.98 13.76 -1.79
N ASN A 169 -14.68 13.52 -0.68
CA ASN A 169 -16.13 13.66 -0.56
C ASN A 169 -16.59 15.07 -0.16
N SER A 170 -15.69 15.97 0.23
CA SER A 170 -16.03 17.35 0.59
C SER A 170 -16.50 18.14 -0.65
N ARG A 171 -17.24 19.24 -0.46
CA ARG A 171 -17.61 20.11 -1.59
C ARG A 171 -16.50 21.08 -1.95
N ASP A 172 -15.80 21.57 -0.95
CA ASP A 172 -14.80 22.63 -1.08
C ASP A 172 -13.42 22.07 -0.75
N ILE A 173 -12.52 22.14 -1.74
CA ILE A 173 -11.10 21.80 -1.60
C ILE A 173 -10.33 23.11 -1.52
N PRO A 174 -9.39 23.27 -0.56
CA PRO A 174 -8.58 24.47 -0.48
C PRO A 174 -7.89 24.81 -1.80
N GLN A 175 -7.98 26.08 -2.18
CA GLN A 175 -7.41 26.62 -3.41
C GLN A 175 -6.58 27.86 -3.08
N PRO A 176 -5.36 27.70 -2.53
CA PRO A 176 -4.55 28.82 -2.02
C PRO A 176 -4.13 29.84 -3.09
N CYS A 177 -4.02 29.42 -4.36
CA CYS A 177 -3.82 30.31 -5.51
C CYS A 177 -4.83 29.94 -6.61
N PRO A 178 -5.14 30.85 -7.56
CA PRO A 178 -6.00 30.52 -8.71
C PRO A 178 -5.55 29.24 -9.41
N ASP A 179 -6.47 28.27 -9.55
CA ASP A 179 -6.26 26.93 -10.11
C ASP A 179 -5.10 26.11 -9.51
N VAL A 180 -4.71 26.42 -8.28
CA VAL A 180 -3.79 25.61 -7.46
C VAL A 180 -4.57 25.07 -6.27
N TYR A 181 -4.80 23.76 -6.25
CA TYR A 181 -5.50 23.08 -5.17
C TYR A 181 -4.51 22.42 -4.21
N ASP A 182 -4.85 22.38 -2.93
CA ASP A 182 -4.03 21.77 -1.88
C ASP A 182 -4.87 20.81 -1.04
N TYR A 183 -4.46 19.54 -0.97
CA TYR A 183 -5.24 18.49 -0.31
C TYR A 183 -4.38 17.38 0.29
N PRO A 184 -4.82 16.74 1.39
CA PRO A 184 -4.16 15.56 1.95
C PRO A 184 -4.20 14.38 0.97
N LEU A 185 -3.05 13.76 0.71
CA LEU A 185 -2.94 12.63 -0.22
C LEU A 185 -2.25 11.41 0.39
N ILE A 186 -1.01 11.54 0.85
CA ILE A 186 -0.25 10.44 1.45
C ILE A 186 -0.08 10.60 2.96
N SER A 187 0.12 9.50 3.68
CA SER A 187 0.35 9.54 5.12
C SER A 187 1.77 10.04 5.45
N GLU A 188 1.99 10.49 6.68
CA GLU A 188 3.35 10.84 7.15
C GLU A 188 4.30 9.64 7.11
N ASN A 189 3.78 8.42 7.31
CA ASN A 189 4.57 7.19 7.18
C ASN A 189 5.04 6.97 5.75
N PHE A 190 4.15 7.14 4.75
CA PHE A 190 4.56 6.97 3.36
C PHE A 190 5.62 8.00 2.98
N ALA A 191 5.43 9.26 3.38
CA ALA A 191 6.38 10.33 3.09
C ALA A 191 7.76 10.03 3.71
N LYS A 192 7.79 9.53 4.95
CA LYS A 192 9.02 9.12 5.63
C LYS A 192 9.69 7.95 4.92
N GLU A 193 8.98 6.84 4.70
CA GLU A 193 9.54 5.62 4.11
C GLU A 193 10.01 5.87 2.66
N LEU A 194 9.32 6.74 1.91
CA LEU A 194 9.76 7.17 0.58
C LEU A 194 11.09 7.94 0.63
N ILE A 195 11.27 8.85 1.59
CA ILE A 195 12.57 9.54 1.78
C ILE A 195 13.65 8.51 2.13
N GLU A 196 13.36 7.56 3.00
CA GLU A 196 14.29 6.53 3.44
C GLU A 196 14.72 5.62 2.27
N GLU A 197 13.80 5.20 1.39
CA GLU A 197 14.14 4.47 0.15
C GLU A 197 15.02 5.29 -0.81
N MET A 198 14.69 6.58 -1.01
CA MET A 198 15.46 7.45 -1.90
C MET A 198 16.89 7.67 -1.39
N GLU A 199 17.07 7.86 -0.09
CA GLU A 199 18.40 7.99 0.51
C GLU A 199 19.16 6.66 0.58
N HIS A 200 18.46 5.52 0.75
CA HIS A 200 19.07 4.18 0.66
C HIS A 200 19.62 3.90 -0.73
N TYR A 201 18.88 4.26 -1.78
CA TYR A 201 19.38 4.19 -3.15
C TYR A 201 20.57 5.13 -3.38
N GLY A 202 20.49 6.37 -2.88
CA GLY A 202 21.63 7.29 -2.75
C GLY A 202 22.22 7.87 -4.05
N HIS A 203 21.82 7.39 -5.23
CA HIS A 203 22.31 7.88 -6.53
C HIS A 203 21.48 9.07 -7.05
N TRP A 204 21.50 10.17 -6.30
CA TRP A 204 20.90 11.44 -6.69
C TRP A 204 21.55 12.02 -7.95
N SER A 205 20.74 12.62 -8.82
CA SER A 205 21.24 13.33 -10.01
C SER A 205 22.08 14.57 -9.63
N SER A 206 22.81 15.10 -10.61
CA SER A 206 23.75 16.21 -10.35
C SER A 206 23.10 17.60 -10.34
N GLY A 207 21.81 17.72 -10.68
CA GLY A 207 21.14 19.01 -10.86
C GLY A 207 21.69 19.85 -12.02
N LYS A 208 22.34 19.20 -13.00
CA LYS A 208 22.87 19.84 -14.22
C LYS A 208 22.02 19.46 -15.42
N ASN A 209 22.10 20.28 -16.47
CA ASN A 209 21.32 20.06 -17.68
C ASN A 209 21.71 18.78 -18.41
N GLU A 210 22.95 18.29 -18.28
CA GLU A 210 23.31 16.98 -18.82
C GLU A 210 22.75 15.86 -17.93
N ASP A 211 21.85 15.05 -18.49
CA ASP A 211 21.22 13.94 -17.80
C ASP A 211 21.15 12.68 -18.68
N ASP A 212 22.03 11.72 -18.40
CA ASP A 212 22.14 10.45 -19.11
C ASP A 212 20.92 9.54 -18.92
N ARG A 213 20.03 9.86 -17.96
CA ARG A 213 18.77 9.14 -17.75
C ARG A 213 17.73 9.47 -18.81
N LEU A 214 17.82 10.66 -19.42
CA LEU A 214 16.88 11.12 -20.43
C LEU A 214 17.35 10.68 -21.83
N ALA A 215 16.41 10.26 -22.68
CA ALA A 215 16.73 9.88 -24.07
C ALA A 215 17.36 11.03 -24.88
N SER A 216 17.09 12.28 -24.50
CA SER A 216 17.71 13.48 -25.10
C SER A 216 19.10 13.80 -24.55
N GLY A 217 19.49 13.21 -23.41
CA GLY A 217 20.70 13.59 -22.67
C GLY A 217 20.65 15.00 -22.05
N TYR A 218 19.51 15.69 -22.14
CA TYR A 218 19.39 17.10 -21.77
C TYR A 218 18.07 17.41 -21.06
N GLU A 219 18.19 17.95 -19.85
CA GLU A 219 17.10 18.45 -19.03
C GLU A 219 17.08 19.98 -19.04
N ASN A 220 15.95 20.57 -19.45
CA ASN A 220 15.84 22.03 -19.58
C ASN A 220 15.86 22.75 -18.23
N VAL A 221 15.37 22.08 -17.17
CA VAL A 221 15.23 22.65 -15.84
C VAL A 221 15.63 21.57 -14.83
N PRO A 222 16.93 21.36 -14.61
CA PRO A 222 17.38 20.22 -13.85
C PRO A 222 17.13 20.36 -12.36
N THR A 223 16.87 19.21 -11.75
CA THR A 223 16.76 19.05 -10.30
C THR A 223 17.74 18.00 -9.79
N VAL A 224 18.09 18.06 -8.50
CA VAL A 224 18.74 16.95 -7.80
C VAL A 224 17.63 16.00 -7.35
N ASP A 225 17.51 14.89 -8.05
CA ASP A 225 16.36 14.00 -7.94
C ASP A 225 16.70 12.54 -8.20
N ILE A 226 15.75 11.68 -7.86
CA ILE A 226 15.71 10.25 -8.18
C ILE A 226 14.33 9.95 -8.77
N HIS A 227 14.30 9.31 -9.93
CA HIS A 227 13.07 8.86 -10.55
C HIS A 227 12.57 7.55 -9.95
N MET A 228 11.25 7.35 -9.90
CA MET A 228 10.66 6.13 -9.33
C MET A 228 11.11 4.85 -10.04
N TYR A 229 11.38 4.89 -11.35
CA TYR A 229 11.88 3.71 -12.07
C TYR A 229 13.27 3.29 -11.59
N GLN A 230 14.10 4.21 -11.07
CA GLN A 230 15.46 3.91 -10.59
C GLN A 230 15.45 3.03 -9.35
N ILE A 231 14.37 3.10 -8.55
CA ILE A 231 14.13 2.26 -7.38
C ILE A 231 13.08 1.17 -7.66
N ASN A 232 12.77 0.89 -8.93
CA ASN A 232 11.77 -0.09 -9.34
C ASN A 232 10.36 0.14 -8.74
N PHE A 233 9.95 1.41 -8.55
CA PHE A 233 8.68 1.81 -7.91
C PHE A 233 7.71 2.52 -8.88
N GLU A 234 8.05 2.59 -10.16
CA GLU A 234 7.27 3.32 -11.17
C GLU A 234 5.86 2.75 -11.36
N LYS A 235 5.70 1.42 -11.38
CA LYS A 235 4.39 0.78 -11.63
C LYS A 235 3.42 1.04 -10.49
N GLU A 236 3.91 0.89 -9.26
CA GLU A 236 3.19 1.14 -8.03
C GLU A 236 2.77 2.60 -7.94
N TRP A 237 3.68 3.53 -8.27
CA TRP A 237 3.37 4.95 -8.28
C TRP A 237 2.35 5.32 -9.37
N LEU A 238 2.48 4.78 -10.59
CA LEU A 238 1.50 5.01 -11.66
C LEU A 238 0.09 4.52 -11.26
N TYR A 239 0.01 3.35 -10.64
CA TYR A 239 -1.26 2.85 -10.10
C TYR A 239 -1.82 3.75 -9.00
N PHE A 240 -0.96 4.24 -8.10
CA PHE A 240 -1.34 5.24 -7.09
C PHE A 240 -1.86 6.54 -7.72
N LEU A 241 -1.24 7.05 -8.78
CA LEU A 241 -1.73 8.23 -9.49
C LEU A 241 -3.13 7.98 -10.09
N ASP A 242 -3.35 6.81 -10.68
CA ASP A 242 -4.63 6.44 -11.29
C ASP A 242 -5.79 6.26 -10.29
N GLU A 243 -5.46 5.75 -9.10
CA GLU A 243 -6.44 5.38 -8.09
C GLU A 243 -6.71 6.48 -7.07
N TYR A 244 -5.74 7.37 -6.78
CA TYR A 244 -5.90 8.41 -5.75
C TYR A 244 -5.73 9.84 -6.26
N VAL A 245 -4.90 10.08 -7.28
CA VAL A 245 -4.73 11.43 -7.85
C VAL A 245 -5.82 11.74 -8.88
N ARG A 246 -6.05 10.84 -9.84
CA ARG A 246 -7.04 11.03 -10.91
C ARG A 246 -8.44 11.31 -10.39
N PRO A 247 -9.01 10.59 -9.38
CA PRO A 247 -10.35 10.93 -8.88
C PRO A 247 -10.44 12.34 -8.28
N MET A 248 -9.37 12.81 -7.63
CA MET A 248 -9.30 14.19 -7.13
C MET A 248 -9.23 15.17 -8.30
N GLN A 249 -8.38 14.90 -9.31
CA GLN A 249 -8.31 15.72 -10.50
C GLN A 249 -9.66 15.83 -11.21
N GLU A 250 -10.36 14.72 -11.46
CA GLU A 250 -11.65 14.70 -12.17
C GLU A 250 -12.73 15.50 -11.41
N LYS A 251 -12.64 15.54 -10.07
CA LYS A 251 -13.49 16.37 -9.22
C LYS A 251 -13.17 17.87 -9.36
N LEU A 252 -11.89 18.22 -9.36
CA LEU A 252 -11.41 19.61 -9.37
C LEU A 252 -11.54 20.27 -10.74
N PHE A 253 -11.20 19.54 -11.81
CA PHE A 253 -11.17 20.02 -13.17
C PHE A 253 -12.23 19.29 -14.01
N VAL A 254 -13.50 19.60 -13.70
CA VAL A 254 -14.66 19.01 -14.36
C VAL A 254 -14.56 19.19 -15.88
N GLY A 255 -14.68 18.08 -16.62
CA GLY A 255 -14.58 18.06 -18.08
C GLY A 255 -13.26 17.52 -18.63
N TYR A 256 -12.26 17.28 -17.77
CA TYR A 256 -11.02 16.60 -18.15
C TYR A 256 -10.98 15.18 -17.58
N TYR A 257 -10.91 14.19 -18.47
CA TYR A 257 -10.94 12.76 -18.13
C TYR A 257 -9.88 12.00 -18.93
N GLN A 258 -9.02 11.27 -18.24
CA GLN A 258 -8.03 10.39 -18.86
C GLN A 258 -7.72 9.23 -17.91
N LYS A 259 -7.94 7.99 -18.39
CA LYS A 259 -7.63 6.75 -17.68
C LYS A 259 -7.08 5.71 -18.68
N PRO A 260 -5.89 5.10 -18.43
CA PRO A 260 -5.00 5.40 -17.32
C PRO A 260 -4.40 6.81 -17.44
N VAL A 261 -3.99 7.38 -16.32
CA VAL A 261 -3.11 8.56 -16.34
C VAL A 261 -1.76 8.18 -16.96
N GLU A 262 -1.17 9.13 -17.68
CA GLU A 262 0.15 8.96 -18.27
C GLU A 262 1.14 9.85 -17.52
N ALA A 263 2.22 9.28 -17.00
CA ALA A 263 3.29 10.07 -16.41
C ALA A 263 4.63 9.38 -16.69
N LYS A 264 5.59 10.13 -17.25
CA LYS A 264 6.96 9.66 -17.51
C LYS A 264 7.97 10.29 -16.56
N MET A 265 7.65 11.48 -16.08
CA MET A 265 8.49 12.28 -15.21
C MET A 265 7.86 12.21 -13.81
N ILE A 266 8.32 11.21 -13.06
CA ILE A 266 7.88 10.90 -11.69
C ILE A 266 9.12 10.71 -10.84
N PHE A 267 9.37 11.64 -9.94
CA PHE A 267 10.64 11.70 -9.22
C PHE A 267 10.50 12.39 -7.86
N VAL A 268 11.45 12.11 -6.97
CA VAL A 268 11.61 12.83 -5.71
C VAL A 268 12.76 13.81 -5.87
N VAL A 269 12.51 15.08 -5.55
CA VAL A 269 13.52 16.14 -5.55
C VAL A 269 14.01 16.38 -4.14
N ARG A 270 15.31 16.66 -4.01
CA ARG A 270 15.94 17.11 -2.76
C ARG A 270 16.53 18.50 -2.92
N TYR A 271 16.06 19.44 -2.11
CA TYR A 271 16.63 20.78 -2.03
C TYR A 271 17.46 20.96 -0.76
N LYS A 272 18.68 21.48 -0.93
CA LYS A 272 19.65 21.72 0.14
C LYS A 272 20.50 22.94 -0.15
N ARG A 273 20.82 23.73 0.89
CA ARG A 273 21.54 25.01 0.76
C ARG A 273 22.86 24.92 -0.01
N ASN A 274 23.65 23.88 0.22
CA ASN A 274 25.00 23.72 -0.33
C ASN A 274 25.04 22.82 -1.59
N GLU A 275 23.87 22.54 -2.17
CA GLU A 275 23.68 21.74 -3.37
C GLU A 275 22.77 22.56 -4.31
N GLN A 276 21.56 22.10 -4.57
CA GLN A 276 20.52 22.88 -5.23
C GLN A 276 19.50 23.36 -4.20
N SER A 277 19.41 24.66 -3.97
CA SER A 277 18.56 25.23 -2.92
C SER A 277 17.22 25.77 -3.44
N SER A 278 17.09 25.98 -4.74
CA SER A 278 15.92 26.59 -5.39
C SER A 278 15.74 26.05 -6.81
N LEU A 279 14.62 26.38 -7.43
CA LEU A 279 14.35 26.08 -8.83
C LEU A 279 13.83 27.33 -9.51
N ARG A 280 14.48 27.75 -10.60
CA ARG A 280 14.11 28.94 -11.37
C ARG A 280 12.69 28.84 -11.93
N ALA A 281 12.10 29.99 -12.25
CA ALA A 281 10.78 30.04 -12.88
C ALA A 281 10.71 29.21 -14.18
N HIS A 282 9.73 28.30 -14.26
CA HIS A 282 9.53 27.41 -15.41
C HIS A 282 8.07 26.95 -15.55
N HIS A 283 7.80 26.26 -16.66
CA HIS A 283 6.59 25.49 -16.88
C HIS A 283 6.94 24.00 -16.90
N ASP A 284 6.00 23.19 -16.46
CA ASP A 284 6.13 21.75 -16.52
C ASP A 284 5.70 21.23 -17.87
N ALA A 285 6.33 20.14 -18.30
CA ALA A 285 5.95 19.43 -19.51
C ALA A 285 4.74 18.51 -19.25
N SER A 286 3.67 19.02 -18.62
CA SER A 286 2.48 18.26 -18.22
C SER A 286 1.19 18.99 -18.60
N THR A 287 0.06 18.28 -18.65
CA THR A 287 -1.26 18.93 -18.60
C THR A 287 -1.49 19.51 -17.20
N TYR A 288 -1.25 18.71 -16.17
CA TYR A 288 -1.26 19.12 -14.77
C TYR A 288 -0.14 18.42 -14.00
N THR A 289 0.31 19.08 -12.94
CA THR A 289 1.36 18.59 -12.06
C THR A 289 0.79 18.34 -10.67
N VAL A 290 1.33 17.32 -10.01
CA VAL A 290 1.15 17.07 -8.59
C VAL A 290 2.50 17.17 -7.89
N ASP A 291 2.58 18.04 -6.88
CA ASP A 291 3.76 18.27 -6.04
C ASP A 291 3.39 17.95 -4.58
N ILE A 292 3.97 16.87 -4.04
CA ILE A 292 3.67 16.35 -2.70
C ILE A 292 4.81 16.70 -1.75
N SER A 293 4.48 17.37 -0.65
CA SER A 293 5.47 17.69 0.39
C SER A 293 5.79 16.46 1.24
N LEU A 294 7.06 16.03 1.29
CA LEU A 294 7.45 14.81 2.00
C LEU A 294 7.97 15.04 3.42
N ASN A 295 8.40 16.27 3.75
CA ASN A 295 8.89 16.60 5.09
C ASN A 295 8.48 18.02 5.51
N LYS A 296 8.72 18.39 6.77
CA LYS A 296 8.08 19.54 7.42
C LYS A 296 9.03 20.74 7.56
N ARG A 297 8.56 21.90 7.10
CA ARG A 297 9.23 23.19 7.35
C ARG A 297 9.23 23.53 8.85
N GLY A 298 10.31 24.13 9.34
CA GLY A 298 10.51 24.45 10.76
C GLY A 298 10.97 23.28 11.62
N ARG A 299 10.97 22.05 11.07
CA ARG A 299 11.52 20.85 11.71
C ARG A 299 12.70 20.30 10.92
N ASP A 300 12.48 20.06 9.63
CA ASP A 300 13.42 19.35 8.75
C ASP A 300 14.18 20.31 7.82
N TYR A 301 13.59 21.47 7.53
CA TYR A 301 14.20 22.54 6.72
C TYR A 301 13.63 23.93 7.03
N GLU A 302 14.32 24.98 6.58
CA GLU A 302 13.89 26.38 6.63
C GLU A 302 13.86 27.01 5.23
N GLY A 303 13.02 28.03 5.04
CA GLY A 303 12.77 28.62 3.73
C GLY A 303 11.83 27.76 2.88
N GLY A 304 12.02 27.75 1.57
CA GLY A 304 11.20 26.95 0.64
C GLY A 304 9.81 27.52 0.36
N GLY A 305 9.01 26.71 -0.33
CA GLY A 305 7.71 27.06 -0.88
C GLY A 305 7.71 27.13 -2.41
N VAL A 306 6.55 27.46 -2.97
CA VAL A 306 6.36 27.60 -4.42
C VAL A 306 5.71 28.94 -4.70
N HIS A 307 6.29 29.70 -5.63
CA HIS A 307 5.75 30.99 -6.07
C HIS A 307 5.22 30.89 -7.50
N TYR A 308 3.94 31.21 -7.69
CA TYR A 308 3.26 31.24 -8.97
C TYR A 308 3.28 32.67 -9.53
N VAL A 309 4.17 32.91 -10.48
CA VAL A 309 4.60 34.24 -10.95
C VAL A 309 3.42 35.05 -11.49
N ARG A 310 2.58 34.44 -12.35
CA ARG A 310 1.45 35.14 -12.98
C ARG A 310 0.42 35.65 -11.98
N TYR A 311 0.31 35.01 -10.82
CA TYR A 311 -0.69 35.34 -9.79
C TYR A 311 -0.10 36.13 -8.62
N ASN A 312 1.23 36.35 -8.61
CA ASN A 312 1.95 36.88 -7.46
C ASN A 312 1.53 36.18 -6.15
N CYS A 313 1.42 34.85 -6.21
CA CYS A 313 0.87 34.03 -5.14
C CYS A 313 1.91 33.01 -4.69
N THR A 314 2.11 32.88 -3.39
CA THR A 314 3.11 31.97 -2.82
C THR A 314 2.40 31.00 -1.88
N ILE A 315 2.63 29.71 -2.10
CA ILE A 315 2.19 28.66 -1.18
C ILE A 315 3.39 28.15 -0.38
N PRO A 316 3.22 27.90 0.93
CA PRO A 316 4.31 27.38 1.74
C PRO A 316 4.67 25.94 1.39
N ALA A 317 3.69 25.12 0.96
CA ALA A 317 3.85 23.71 0.60
C ALA A 317 4.74 22.96 1.63
N ASP A 318 4.30 22.98 2.88
CA ASP A 318 5.06 22.55 4.05
C ASP A 318 4.34 21.52 4.94
N GLN A 319 3.11 21.14 4.59
CA GLN A 319 2.37 20.11 5.28
C GLN A 319 2.69 18.73 4.70
N ILE A 320 3.19 17.82 5.55
CA ILE A 320 3.60 16.48 5.11
C ILE A 320 2.40 15.73 4.51
N GLY A 321 2.65 15.15 3.35
CA GLY A 321 1.71 14.30 2.62
C GLY A 321 0.58 15.06 1.93
N TYR A 322 0.62 16.39 1.93
CA TYR A 322 -0.30 17.23 1.16
C TYR A 322 0.25 17.43 -0.25
N ALA A 323 -0.67 17.47 -1.20
CA ALA A 323 -0.41 17.56 -2.62
C ALA A 323 -0.95 18.89 -3.16
N ALA A 324 -0.06 19.68 -3.75
CA ALA A 324 -0.44 20.79 -4.61
C ALA A 324 -0.72 20.25 -6.02
N MET A 325 -1.91 20.54 -6.57
CA MET A 325 -2.30 20.18 -7.92
C MET A 325 -2.61 21.43 -8.75
N PHE A 326 -1.94 21.57 -9.90
CA PHE A 326 -2.06 22.76 -10.75
C PHE A 326 -1.75 22.46 -12.23
N PRO A 327 -2.25 23.26 -13.19
CA PRO A 327 -1.90 23.12 -14.61
C PRO A 327 -0.41 23.34 -14.89
N GLY A 328 0.26 22.44 -15.63
CA GLY A 328 1.71 22.54 -15.87
C GLY A 328 2.13 23.55 -16.94
N ARG A 329 1.29 23.71 -17.96
CA ARG A 329 1.56 24.55 -19.14
C ARG A 329 0.80 25.87 -19.13
N LEU A 330 1.35 26.85 -19.88
CA LEU A 330 0.78 28.15 -20.24
C LEU A 330 0.52 29.13 -19.08
N THR A 331 -0.12 28.69 -17.99
CA THR A 331 -0.72 29.58 -16.99
C THR A 331 -0.02 29.59 -15.64
N HIS A 332 0.68 28.53 -15.25
CA HIS A 332 1.32 28.43 -13.93
C HIS A 332 2.83 28.41 -14.05
N LEU A 333 3.40 29.49 -14.61
CA LEU A 333 4.83 29.72 -14.51
C LEU A 333 5.17 29.84 -13.03
N HIS A 334 5.98 28.94 -12.51
CA HIS A 334 6.23 28.82 -11.07
C HIS A 334 7.71 28.59 -10.77
N GLU A 335 8.13 28.96 -9.56
CA GLU A 335 9.49 28.80 -9.07
C GLU A 335 9.52 28.19 -7.68
N GLY A 336 10.55 27.37 -7.41
CA GLY A 336 10.83 26.80 -6.10
C GLY A 336 11.67 27.75 -5.28
N LEU A 337 11.11 28.26 -4.19
CA LEU A 337 11.77 29.25 -3.35
C LEU A 337 12.98 28.66 -2.59
N PRO A 338 14.02 29.47 -2.28
CA PRO A 338 15.24 28.95 -1.68
C PRO A 338 15.06 28.30 -0.31
N VAL A 339 15.61 27.10 -0.13
CA VAL A 339 15.84 26.45 1.15
C VAL A 339 17.09 27.05 1.81
N THR A 340 16.96 27.55 3.04
CA THR A 340 18.01 28.30 3.74
C THR A 340 18.72 27.48 4.82
N SER A 341 18.13 26.37 5.26
CA SER A 341 18.71 25.41 6.20
C SER A 341 18.03 24.05 6.06
N GLY A 342 18.70 22.97 6.49
CA GLY A 342 18.18 21.61 6.43
C GLY A 342 18.03 21.09 4.99
N THR A 343 17.10 20.16 4.81
CA THR A 343 16.85 19.50 3.52
C THR A 343 15.35 19.39 3.28
N ARG A 344 14.86 19.85 2.13
CA ARG A 344 13.44 19.73 1.73
C ARG A 344 13.29 18.62 0.70
N TYR A 345 12.32 17.73 0.89
CA TYR A 345 11.98 16.70 -0.07
C TYR A 345 10.56 16.89 -0.60
N ILE A 346 10.39 16.73 -1.91
CA ILE A 346 9.09 16.73 -2.57
C ILE A 346 9.00 15.59 -3.58
N ALA A 347 7.83 14.98 -3.73
CA ALA A 347 7.55 14.02 -4.81
C ALA A 347 6.74 14.72 -5.88
N VAL A 348 7.25 14.74 -7.11
CA VAL A 348 6.65 15.46 -8.23
C VAL A 348 6.24 14.47 -9.31
N SER A 349 5.07 14.70 -9.90
CA SER A 349 4.57 13.92 -11.05
C SER A 349 4.02 14.85 -12.11
N PHE A 350 4.53 14.72 -13.33
CA PHE A 350 4.02 15.43 -14.51
C PHE A 350 3.01 14.54 -15.24
N LEU A 351 1.73 14.87 -15.09
CA LEU A 351 0.62 14.04 -15.59
C LEU A 351 0.12 14.52 -16.95
N ASN A 352 -0.14 13.54 -17.80
CA ASN A 352 -0.66 13.63 -19.15
C ASN A 352 0.11 14.64 -20.02
N PRO A 353 1.41 14.40 -20.28
CA PRO A 353 2.32 15.32 -20.97
C PRO A 353 2.01 15.56 -22.46
#